data_AF-A0A952V2U6-F1
#
_entry.id   AF-A0A952V2U6-F1
#
_cell.length_a   1.000
_cell.length_b   1.000
_cell.length_c   1.000
_cell.angle_alpha   90.00
_cell.angle_beta   90.00
_cell.angle_gamma   90.00
#
_symmetry.space_group_name_H-M   'P 1'
#
loop_
_entity.id
_entity.type
_entity.pdbx_description
1 polymer ?
#
loop_
_entity_poly.entity_id
_entity_poly.type
_entity_poly.pdbx_seq_one_letter_code
_entity_poly.pdbx_strand_id
1 'polypeptide(L)'
;MTLDGKKLRAFGLGALVAGALLATPTAAQAEEVSSTGRGIVGGALLGGELVVFGEAIFGVHSTLAYVIGGVVGAGAGGAGGYFIERGSSDGRVPAYLLAGGIAALIPAIVVTLDATRYRATEGAREDKPTGDLPTSDPGQPGGSSVVGAPTAPAPATPAPASPEPATTPPAEPPPQPAPETDPSGGGTKAPQASRHVPSRPAPSLVGVRNGQLAIGVPVPEVRAIMGATERQRMGVDNRGNEVRFPVLNVAF
;
A
#
# COMPACT_ATOMS: atom_id res chain seq x y z
N MET A 1 12.07 0.72 -9.95
CA MET A 1 10.91 0.57 -9.04
C MET A 1 10.41 -0.88 -9.14
N THR A 2 10.91 -1.76 -8.28
CA THR A 2 10.60 -3.20 -8.32
C THR A 2 9.26 -3.45 -7.63
N LEU A 3 8.21 -3.73 -8.40
CA LEU A 3 6.93 -4.15 -7.83
C LEU A 3 7.12 -5.46 -7.05
N ASP A 4 6.84 -5.39 -5.76
CA ASP A 4 6.95 -6.50 -4.84
C ASP A 4 5.94 -7.61 -5.22
N GLY A 5 6.46 -8.75 -5.67
CA GLY A 5 5.70 -9.83 -6.30
C GLY A 5 4.58 -10.43 -5.43
N LYS A 6 4.52 -10.09 -4.14
CA LYS A 6 3.44 -10.47 -3.24
C LYS A 6 2.15 -9.67 -3.44
N LYS A 7 2.23 -8.41 -3.89
CA LYS A 7 1.05 -7.56 -4.15
C LYS A 7 0.33 -7.97 -5.45
N LEU A 8 1.08 -8.41 -6.47
CA LEU A 8 0.52 -8.99 -7.69
C LEU A 8 -0.19 -10.32 -7.41
N ARG A 9 0.32 -11.12 -6.45
CA ARG A 9 -0.25 -12.41 -6.07
C ARG A 9 -1.56 -12.29 -5.29
N ALA A 10 -1.74 -11.24 -4.49
CA ALA A 10 -2.97 -11.03 -3.73
C ALA A 10 -4.17 -10.61 -4.60
N PHE A 11 -3.95 -9.74 -5.60
CA PHE A 11 -4.98 -9.41 -6.60
C PHE A 11 -5.25 -10.58 -7.55
N GLY A 12 -4.23 -11.36 -7.90
CA GLY A 12 -4.39 -12.59 -8.68
C GLY A 12 -5.21 -13.67 -7.96
N LEU A 13 -5.09 -13.80 -6.63
CA LEU A 13 -5.77 -14.86 -5.88
C LEU A 13 -7.29 -14.67 -5.79
N GLY A 14 -7.79 -13.43 -5.67
CA GLY A 14 -9.25 -13.17 -5.62
C GLY A 14 -9.95 -13.56 -6.93
N ALA A 15 -9.34 -13.25 -8.07
CA ALA A 15 -9.86 -13.63 -9.39
C ALA A 15 -9.72 -15.15 -9.65
N LEU A 16 -8.65 -15.79 -9.16
CA LEU A 16 -8.43 -17.24 -9.31
C LEU A 16 -9.41 -18.08 -8.48
N VAL A 17 -9.79 -17.63 -7.28
CA VAL A 17 -10.76 -18.35 -6.44
C VAL A 17 -12.18 -18.24 -7.00
N ALA A 18 -12.55 -17.12 -7.61
CA ALA A 18 -13.82 -16.99 -8.36
C ALA A 18 -13.83 -17.84 -9.65
N GLY A 19 -12.70 -17.92 -10.36
CA GLY A 19 -12.57 -18.74 -11.58
C GLY A 19 -12.52 -20.26 -11.32
N ALA A 20 -11.91 -20.69 -10.21
CA ALA A 20 -11.80 -22.12 -9.87
C ALA A 20 -13.15 -22.75 -9.47
N LEU A 21 -14.12 -21.95 -9.02
CA LEU A 21 -15.48 -22.42 -8.72
C LEU A 21 -16.35 -22.59 -9.98
N LEU A 22 -15.94 -22.07 -11.13
CA LEU A 22 -16.68 -22.16 -12.40
C LEU A 22 -16.14 -23.24 -13.35
N ALA A 23 -15.00 -23.86 -13.03
CA ALA A 23 -14.27 -24.76 -13.93
C ALA A 23 -14.43 -26.26 -13.58
N THR A 24 -15.38 -26.65 -12.74
CA THR A 24 -15.75 -28.06 -12.62
C THR A 24 -16.74 -28.40 -13.72
N PRO A 25 -16.35 -29.14 -14.79
CA PRO A 25 -17.29 -29.61 -15.78
C PRO A 25 -18.26 -30.59 -15.11
N THR A 26 -19.48 -30.14 -14.82
CA THR A 26 -20.59 -31.05 -14.55
C THR A 26 -20.94 -31.74 -15.86
N ALA A 27 -21.01 -33.07 -15.83
CA ALA A 27 -21.49 -33.85 -16.96
C ALA A 27 -22.85 -33.32 -17.40
N ALA A 28 -22.99 -32.97 -18.69
CA ALA A 28 -24.22 -32.47 -19.27
C ALA A 28 -25.27 -33.59 -19.28
N GLN A 29 -25.94 -33.77 -18.15
CA GLN A 29 -27.21 -34.49 -18.08
C GLN A 29 -28.27 -33.57 -18.67
N ALA A 30 -29.20 -34.12 -19.46
CA ALA A 30 -30.33 -33.40 -20.03
C ALA A 30 -31.40 -33.09 -18.95
N GLU A 31 -30.96 -32.61 -17.79
CA GLU A 31 -31.82 -32.15 -16.72
C GLU A 31 -32.39 -30.78 -17.08
N GLU A 32 -33.66 -30.57 -16.69
CA GLU A 32 -34.28 -29.25 -16.75
C GLU A 32 -33.37 -28.23 -16.06
N VAL A 33 -33.04 -27.20 -16.83
CA VAL A 33 -32.10 -26.17 -16.43
C VAL A 33 -32.77 -25.34 -15.34
N SER A 34 -32.47 -25.66 -14.08
CA SER A 34 -32.96 -24.88 -12.93
C SER A 34 -32.63 -23.40 -13.13
N SER A 35 -33.67 -22.59 -13.26
CA SER A 35 -33.58 -21.15 -13.53
C SER A 35 -33.13 -20.37 -12.30
N THR A 36 -33.24 -20.97 -11.11
CA THR A 36 -33.07 -20.31 -9.83
C THR A 36 -31.71 -19.63 -9.72
N GLY A 37 -31.74 -18.30 -9.56
CA GLY A 37 -30.59 -17.44 -9.32
C GLY A 37 -29.77 -17.09 -10.57
N ARG A 38 -30.00 -17.72 -11.72
CA ARG A 38 -29.24 -17.43 -12.95
C ARG A 38 -29.53 -16.04 -13.48
N GLY A 39 -30.78 -15.60 -13.35
CA GLY A 39 -31.20 -14.27 -13.78
C GLY A 39 -30.55 -13.20 -12.92
N ILE A 40 -30.54 -13.40 -11.60
CA ILE A 40 -29.91 -12.50 -10.64
C ILE A 40 -28.40 -12.38 -10.90
N VAL A 41 -27.69 -13.51 -11.00
CA VAL A 41 -26.23 -13.52 -11.20
C VAL A 41 -25.88 -12.94 -12.56
N GLY A 42 -26.58 -13.35 -13.63
CA GLY A 42 -26.37 -12.78 -14.96
C GLY A 42 -26.67 -11.30 -15.01
N GLY A 43 -27.74 -10.87 -14.35
CA GLY A 43 -28.16 -9.48 -14.30
C GLY A 43 -27.14 -8.62 -13.57
N ALA A 44 -26.60 -9.13 -12.46
CA ALA A 44 -25.56 -8.43 -11.70
C ALA A 44 -24.26 -8.31 -12.51
N LEU A 45 -23.83 -9.38 -13.18
CA LEU A 45 -22.65 -9.33 -14.06
C LEU A 45 -22.85 -8.31 -15.18
N LEU A 46 -23.95 -8.42 -15.93
CA LEU A 46 -24.27 -7.53 -17.04
C LEU A 46 -24.42 -6.07 -16.61
N GLY A 47 -25.11 -5.82 -15.49
CA GLY A 47 -25.34 -4.47 -14.97
C GLY A 47 -24.07 -3.80 -14.45
N GLY A 48 -23.23 -4.52 -13.72
CA GLY A 48 -21.94 -3.98 -13.26
C GLY A 48 -21.02 -3.67 -14.42
N GLU A 49 -21.02 -4.55 -15.43
CA GLU A 49 -20.20 -4.38 -16.60
C GLU A 49 -20.62 -3.19 -17.46
N LEU A 50 -21.92 -3.02 -17.73
CA LEU A 50 -22.42 -1.88 -18.51
C LEU A 50 -22.04 -0.54 -17.90
N VAL A 51 -22.04 -0.43 -16.55
CA VAL A 51 -21.63 0.79 -15.86
C VAL A 51 -20.13 1.01 -15.99
N VAL A 52 -19.30 0.00 -15.68
CA VAL A 52 -17.83 0.10 -15.78
C VAL A 52 -17.40 0.41 -17.22
N PHE A 53 -17.99 -0.27 -18.19
CA PHE A 53 -17.73 -0.05 -19.60
C PHE A 53 -18.13 1.36 -20.05
N GLY A 54 -19.29 1.85 -19.60
CA GLY A 54 -19.75 3.22 -19.84
C GLY A 54 -18.78 4.24 -19.26
N GLU A 55 -18.38 4.09 -17.99
CA GLU A 55 -17.40 4.96 -17.33
C GLU A 55 -16.06 4.99 -18.07
N ALA A 56 -15.60 3.85 -18.59
CA ALA A 56 -14.40 3.76 -19.39
C ALA A 56 -14.51 4.51 -20.73
N ILE A 57 -15.65 4.41 -21.43
CA ILE A 57 -15.92 5.18 -22.66
C ILE A 57 -15.92 6.68 -22.37
N PHE A 58 -16.46 7.10 -21.24
CA PHE A 58 -16.45 8.51 -20.82
C PHE A 58 -15.12 8.99 -20.23
N GLY A 59 -14.08 8.15 -20.21
CA GLY A 59 -12.73 8.53 -19.76
C GLY A 59 -12.64 8.76 -18.25
N VAL A 60 -13.47 8.11 -17.45
CA VAL A 60 -13.36 8.16 -15.99
C VAL A 60 -12.05 7.49 -15.58
N HIS A 61 -11.19 8.18 -14.83
CA HIS A 61 -9.90 7.62 -14.38
C HIS A 61 -9.85 7.28 -12.89
N SER A 62 -10.94 7.53 -12.17
CA SER A 62 -11.00 7.27 -10.72
C SER A 62 -11.29 5.80 -10.46
N THR A 63 -10.35 5.08 -9.85
CA THR A 63 -10.56 3.69 -9.40
C THR A 63 -11.77 3.57 -8.48
N LEU A 64 -12.00 4.58 -7.63
CA LEU A 64 -13.16 4.58 -6.72
C LEU A 64 -14.48 4.68 -7.50
N ALA A 65 -14.52 5.45 -8.59
CA ALA A 65 -15.69 5.55 -9.44
C ALA A 65 -16.05 4.18 -10.04
N TYR A 66 -15.08 3.48 -10.63
CA TYR A 66 -15.29 2.12 -11.17
C TYR A 66 -15.80 1.11 -10.13
N VAL A 67 -15.28 1.17 -8.90
CA VAL A 67 -15.74 0.27 -7.83
C VAL A 67 -17.17 0.58 -7.43
N ILE A 68 -17.51 1.86 -7.20
CA ILE A 68 -18.85 2.26 -6.78
C ILE A 68 -19.84 2.03 -7.92
N GLY A 69 -19.53 2.51 -9.13
CA GLY A 69 -20.33 2.34 -10.33
C GLY A 69 -20.58 0.87 -10.64
N GLY A 70 -19.53 0.04 -10.60
CA GLY A 70 -19.66 -1.40 -10.79
C GLY A 70 -20.56 -2.08 -9.75
N VAL A 71 -20.42 -1.74 -8.45
CA VAL A 71 -21.28 -2.30 -7.39
C VAL A 71 -22.72 -1.85 -7.52
N VAL A 72 -22.97 -0.57 -7.80
CA VAL A 72 -24.32 -0.01 -8.00
C VAL A 72 -24.97 -0.63 -9.25
N GLY A 73 -24.21 -0.71 -10.35
CA GLY A 73 -24.64 -1.35 -11.59
C GLY A 73 -24.97 -2.82 -11.38
N ALA A 74 -24.15 -3.56 -10.65
CA ALA A 74 -24.41 -4.96 -10.32
C ALA A 74 -25.65 -5.13 -9.43
N GLY A 75 -25.86 -4.24 -8.46
CA GLY A 75 -27.06 -4.25 -7.63
C GLY A 75 -28.33 -4.00 -8.46
N ALA A 76 -28.32 -2.97 -9.30
CA ALA A 76 -29.43 -2.65 -10.20
C ALA A 76 -29.70 -3.77 -11.21
N GLY A 77 -28.64 -4.30 -11.82
CA GLY A 77 -28.71 -5.40 -12.77
C GLY A 77 -29.22 -6.70 -12.13
N GLY A 78 -28.78 -7.03 -10.92
CA GLY A 78 -29.27 -8.19 -10.17
C GLY A 78 -30.75 -8.08 -9.82
N ALA A 79 -31.21 -6.89 -9.43
CA ALA A 79 -32.63 -6.61 -9.22
C ALA A 79 -33.44 -6.76 -10.53
N GLY A 80 -32.93 -6.25 -11.65
CA GLY A 80 -33.55 -6.47 -12.97
C GLY A 80 -33.60 -7.96 -13.36
N GLY A 81 -32.50 -8.67 -13.13
CA GLY A 81 -32.37 -10.11 -13.35
C GLY A 81 -33.37 -10.94 -12.55
N TYR A 82 -33.65 -10.55 -11.31
CA TYR A 82 -34.69 -11.15 -10.48
C TYR A 82 -36.09 -11.05 -11.09
N PHE A 83 -36.46 -9.88 -11.61
CA PHE A 83 -37.77 -9.69 -12.24
C PHE A 83 -37.89 -10.46 -13.56
N ILE A 84 -36.80 -10.54 -14.33
CA ILE A 84 -36.74 -11.35 -15.56
C ILE A 84 -36.90 -12.84 -15.23
N GLU A 85 -36.24 -13.31 -14.17
CA GLU A 85 -36.34 -14.70 -13.72
C GLU A 85 -37.77 -15.07 -13.28
N ARG A 86 -38.44 -14.19 -12.52
CA ARG A 86 -39.86 -14.37 -12.13
C ARG A 86 -40.81 -14.39 -13.33
N GLY A 87 -40.48 -13.71 -14.41
CA GLY A 87 -41.32 -13.62 -15.61
C GLY A 87 -41.11 -14.75 -16.63
N SER A 88 -40.12 -15.63 -16.42
CA SER A 88 -39.71 -16.65 -17.39
C SER A 88 -39.99 -18.06 -16.89
N SER A 89 -40.76 -18.85 -17.65
CA SER A 89 -41.10 -20.24 -17.29
C SER A 89 -40.07 -21.28 -17.76
N ASP A 90 -39.29 -21.01 -18.81
CA ASP A 90 -38.42 -22.00 -19.48
C ASP A 90 -36.94 -21.88 -19.07
N GLY A 91 -36.59 -20.95 -18.17
CA GLY A 91 -35.21 -20.74 -17.68
C GLY A 91 -34.16 -20.30 -18.72
N ARG A 92 -34.47 -20.38 -20.02
CA ARG A 92 -33.57 -20.00 -21.13
C ARG A 92 -33.16 -18.54 -21.08
N VAL A 93 -34.09 -17.64 -20.76
CA VAL A 93 -33.81 -16.21 -20.68
C VAL A 93 -32.80 -15.91 -19.56
N PRO A 94 -32.99 -16.35 -18.30
CA PRO A 94 -31.95 -16.31 -17.27
C PRO A 94 -30.61 -16.93 -17.69
N ALA A 95 -30.64 -18.05 -18.40
CA ALA A 95 -29.42 -18.71 -18.87
C ALA A 95 -28.65 -17.87 -19.91
N TYR A 96 -29.35 -17.24 -20.87
CA TYR A 96 -28.74 -16.33 -21.83
C TYR A 96 -28.24 -15.05 -21.17
N LEU A 97 -28.93 -14.55 -20.15
CA LEU A 97 -28.53 -13.37 -19.42
C LEU A 97 -27.23 -13.63 -18.63
N LEU A 98 -27.12 -14.80 -18.00
CA LEU A 98 -25.88 -15.27 -17.37
C LEU A 98 -24.76 -15.45 -18.40
N ALA A 99 -25.04 -16.13 -19.52
CA ALA A 99 -24.05 -16.33 -20.57
C ALA A 99 -23.56 -15.00 -21.15
N GLY A 100 -24.46 -14.04 -21.36
CA GLY A 100 -24.15 -12.69 -21.80
C GLY A 100 -23.26 -11.93 -20.82
N GLY A 101 -23.60 -11.94 -19.53
CA GLY A 101 -22.79 -11.30 -18.49
C GLY A 101 -21.39 -11.90 -18.34
N ILE A 102 -21.24 -13.23 -18.53
CA ILE A 102 -19.92 -13.86 -18.54
C ILE A 102 -19.15 -13.53 -19.83
N ALA A 103 -19.83 -13.54 -20.98
CA ALA A 103 -19.20 -13.29 -22.27
C ALA A 103 -18.64 -11.87 -22.38
N ALA A 104 -19.33 -10.90 -21.77
CA ALA A 104 -18.97 -9.50 -21.87
C ALA A 104 -17.85 -9.10 -20.87
N LEU A 105 -17.62 -9.91 -19.81
CA LEU A 105 -16.55 -9.72 -18.83
C LEU A 105 -15.15 -9.50 -19.45
N ILE A 106 -14.80 -10.26 -20.50
CA ILE A 106 -13.49 -10.17 -21.16
C ILE A 106 -13.32 -8.78 -21.82
N PRO A 107 -14.21 -8.35 -22.73
CA PRO A 107 -14.18 -6.99 -23.28
C PRO A 107 -14.08 -5.89 -22.21
N ALA A 108 -14.85 -5.97 -21.13
CA ALA A 108 -14.82 -4.96 -20.08
C ALA A 108 -13.48 -4.89 -19.36
N ILE A 109 -12.86 -6.04 -19.04
CA ILE A 109 -11.52 -6.05 -18.45
C ILE A 109 -10.51 -5.40 -19.39
N VAL A 110 -10.54 -5.74 -20.69
CA VAL A 110 -9.62 -5.16 -21.68
C VAL A 110 -9.75 -3.64 -21.76
N VAL A 111 -10.98 -3.13 -21.85
CA VAL A 111 -11.23 -1.68 -21.94
C VAL A 111 -10.87 -0.96 -20.65
N THR A 112 -11.20 -1.54 -19.49
CA THR A 112 -10.88 -0.93 -18.19
C THR A 112 -9.36 -0.88 -17.96
N LEU A 113 -8.63 -1.93 -18.35
CA LEU A 113 -7.16 -1.96 -18.28
C LEU A 113 -6.52 -0.93 -19.21
N ASP A 114 -7.04 -0.76 -20.43
CA ASP A 114 -6.54 0.28 -21.33
C ASP A 114 -6.83 1.70 -20.80
N ALA A 115 -8.03 1.92 -20.25
CA ALA A 115 -8.44 3.20 -19.67
C ALA A 115 -7.64 3.58 -18.41
N THR A 116 -7.16 2.57 -17.66
CA THR A 116 -6.36 2.76 -16.43
C THR A 116 -4.87 2.59 -16.62
N ARG A 117 -4.40 2.42 -17.87
CA ARG A 117 -2.97 2.30 -18.17
C ARG A 117 -2.23 3.56 -17.70
N TYR A 118 -1.07 3.35 -17.11
CA TYR A 118 -0.21 4.45 -16.70
C TYR A 118 0.21 5.27 -17.93
N ARG A 119 -0.15 6.56 -17.93
CA ARG A 119 0.41 7.54 -18.86
C ARG A 119 1.46 8.31 -18.09
N ALA A 120 2.71 8.28 -18.57
CA ALA A 120 3.74 9.13 -18.01
C ALA A 120 3.26 10.58 -18.11
N THR A 121 3.27 11.30 -16.99
CA THR A 121 2.97 12.72 -16.98
C THR A 121 3.96 13.42 -17.88
N GLU A 122 3.49 14.28 -18.78
CA GLU A 122 4.33 15.11 -19.64
C GLU A 122 5.28 15.92 -18.74
N GLY A 123 6.57 15.58 -18.77
CA GLY A 123 7.60 16.16 -17.89
C GLY A 123 8.22 15.20 -16.88
N ALA A 124 7.72 13.97 -16.72
CA ALA A 124 8.46 12.89 -16.05
C ALA A 124 9.63 12.46 -16.93
N ARG A 125 10.72 13.25 -16.90
CA ARG A 125 12.02 12.79 -17.40
C ARG A 125 12.47 11.67 -16.49
N GLU A 126 12.94 10.58 -17.08
CA GLU A 126 13.76 9.63 -16.34
C GLU A 126 14.83 10.45 -15.63
N ASP A 127 14.87 10.33 -14.29
CA ASP A 127 15.96 10.84 -13.46
C ASP A 127 17.20 9.98 -13.77
N LYS A 128 17.66 10.13 -15.01
CA LYS A 128 18.92 9.60 -15.48
C LYS A 128 19.94 10.44 -14.72
N PRO A 129 20.81 9.84 -13.90
CA PRO A 129 21.84 10.61 -13.24
C PRO A 129 22.56 11.40 -14.33
N THR A 130 22.52 12.72 -14.23
CA THR A 130 23.30 13.60 -15.09
C THR A 130 24.72 13.04 -15.08
N GLY A 131 25.25 12.68 -16.25
CA GLY A 131 26.52 11.96 -16.40
C GLY A 131 27.77 12.70 -15.92
N ASP A 132 27.56 13.80 -15.17
CA ASP A 132 28.59 14.66 -14.58
C ASP A 132 28.71 14.49 -13.07
N LEU A 133 28.08 13.46 -12.47
CA LEU A 133 28.47 13.04 -11.13
C LEU A 133 29.87 12.42 -11.24
N PRO A 134 30.89 12.96 -10.55
CA PRO A 134 32.24 12.42 -10.61
C PRO A 134 32.20 10.94 -10.21
N THR A 135 32.83 10.09 -11.02
CA THR A 135 32.98 8.66 -10.73
C THR A 135 33.46 8.51 -9.28
N SER A 136 32.60 8.01 -8.41
CA SER A 136 32.98 7.66 -7.05
C SER A 136 33.97 6.50 -7.13
N ASP A 137 35.25 6.84 -6.97
CA ASP A 137 36.37 5.91 -6.95
C ASP A 137 36.17 4.91 -5.79
N PRO A 138 35.89 3.62 -6.05
CA PRO A 138 35.50 2.65 -5.02
C PRO A 138 36.58 2.31 -3.97
N GLY A 139 37.69 3.05 -3.92
CA GLY A 139 38.82 2.83 -3.01
C GLY A 139 39.16 3.98 -2.07
N GLN A 140 38.46 5.11 -2.11
CA GLN A 140 38.74 6.25 -1.22
C GLN A 140 37.80 6.26 0.01
N PRO A 141 38.29 5.93 1.22
CA PRO A 141 37.53 6.10 2.45
C PRO A 141 37.53 7.58 2.85
N GLY A 142 36.58 8.36 2.33
CA GLY A 142 36.44 9.74 2.76
C GLY A 142 35.41 10.55 1.99
N GLY A 143 34.35 10.97 2.70
CA GLY A 143 33.60 12.18 2.35
C GLY A 143 32.14 11.94 1.99
N SER A 144 31.28 11.87 3.00
CA SER A 144 29.88 12.27 2.85
C SER A 144 29.85 13.74 2.44
N SER A 145 29.62 14.03 1.16
CA SER A 145 29.34 15.39 0.71
C SER A 145 27.93 15.78 1.14
N VAL A 146 27.82 16.34 2.34
CA VAL A 146 26.67 17.18 2.69
C VAL A 146 26.78 18.44 1.84
N VAL A 147 26.18 18.41 0.66
CA VAL A 147 25.95 19.62 -0.16
C VAL A 147 24.74 20.32 0.45
N GLY A 148 24.96 21.41 1.18
CA GLY A 148 23.86 22.17 1.78
C GLY A 148 24.20 23.30 2.75
N ALA A 149 25.43 23.83 2.78
CA ALA A 149 25.69 25.08 3.50
C ALA A 149 25.61 26.28 2.53
N PRO A 150 24.62 27.19 2.66
CA PRO A 150 24.62 28.43 1.91
C PRO A 150 25.78 29.32 2.36
N THR A 151 26.63 29.71 1.41
CA THR A 151 27.72 30.66 1.62
C THR A 151 27.13 32.03 1.95
N ALA A 152 27.26 32.45 3.21
CA ALA A 152 26.95 33.82 3.62
C ALA A 152 27.95 34.81 2.97
N PRO A 153 27.53 36.00 2.52
CA PRO A 153 28.43 36.99 1.95
C PRO A 153 29.42 37.53 2.99
N ALA A 154 30.66 37.75 2.56
CA ALA A 154 31.73 38.33 3.36
C ALA A 154 31.33 39.70 3.94
N PRO A 155 31.54 39.97 5.26
CA PRO A 155 31.31 41.30 5.82
C PRO A 155 32.37 42.29 5.32
N ALA A 156 31.91 43.46 4.88
CA ALA A 156 32.77 44.59 4.52
C ALA A 156 33.48 45.18 5.74
N THR A 157 34.77 45.49 5.57
CA THR A 157 35.63 46.20 6.52
C THR A 157 35.13 47.63 6.78
N PRO A 158 34.83 48.04 8.03
CA PRO A 158 34.53 49.44 8.37
C PRO A 158 35.81 50.26 8.64
N ALA A 159 35.76 51.53 8.22
CA ALA A 159 36.76 52.58 8.43
C ALA A 159 36.87 53.03 9.92
N PRO A 160 37.98 53.70 10.33
CA PRO A 160 38.27 53.97 11.73
C PRO A 160 37.60 55.25 12.25
N ALA A 161 36.99 55.17 13.44
CA ALA A 161 36.55 56.32 14.23
C ALA A 161 37.12 56.26 15.66
N SER A 162 37.47 57.45 16.16
CA SER A 162 38.18 57.83 17.40
C SER A 162 37.38 57.63 18.72
N PRO A 163 37.99 57.85 19.91
CA PRO A 163 37.80 57.00 21.11
C PRO A 163 36.90 57.57 22.25
N GLU A 164 36.69 56.68 23.24
CA GLU A 164 36.26 56.84 24.67
C GLU A 164 34.76 56.76 25.05
N PRO A 165 34.39 56.40 26.31
CA PRO A 165 35.14 55.78 27.42
C PRO A 165 34.46 54.52 28.04
N ALA A 166 35.20 53.87 28.94
CA ALA A 166 34.95 52.62 29.66
C ALA A 166 33.69 52.56 30.55
N THR A 167 33.11 51.35 30.71
CA THR A 167 32.69 50.78 32.02
C THR A 167 32.31 49.27 31.93
N THR A 168 32.98 48.48 32.79
CA THR A 168 32.57 47.20 33.48
C THR A 168 32.42 45.84 32.75
N PRO A 169 33.10 44.76 33.24
CA PRO A 169 32.82 43.33 32.94
C PRO A 169 31.84 42.73 33.98
N PRO A 170 31.01 41.71 33.66
CA PRO A 170 31.37 40.27 33.77
C PRO A 170 30.59 39.38 32.73
N ALA A 171 30.70 38.06 32.56
CA ALA A 171 31.03 36.96 33.46
C ALA A 171 31.53 35.74 32.67
N GLU A 172 32.37 34.96 33.35
CA GLU A 172 32.97 33.69 32.97
C GLU A 172 31.92 32.55 32.92
N PRO A 173 31.90 31.70 31.88
CA PRO A 173 31.05 30.51 31.87
C PRO A 173 31.60 29.42 32.82
N PRO A 174 30.72 28.67 33.52
CA PRO A 174 31.14 27.71 34.54
C PRO A 174 31.86 26.49 33.93
N PRO A 175 32.76 25.84 34.71
CA PRO A 175 33.54 24.70 34.27
C PRO A 175 32.68 23.44 34.06
N GLN A 176 32.95 22.74 32.96
CA GLN A 176 32.46 21.40 32.64
C GLN A 176 32.94 20.38 33.69
N PRO A 177 32.08 19.52 34.26
CA PRO A 177 32.52 18.41 35.09
C PRO A 177 33.24 17.34 34.26
N ALA A 178 34.35 16.85 34.81
CA ALA A 178 35.19 15.79 34.26
C ALA A 178 34.45 14.43 34.20
N PRO A 179 34.88 13.50 33.34
CA PRO A 179 34.33 12.15 33.30
C PRO A 179 34.84 11.33 34.49
N GLU A 180 33.93 10.85 35.35
CA GLU A 180 34.22 9.80 36.32
C GLU A 180 34.45 8.47 35.59
N THR A 181 35.71 8.04 35.58
CA THR A 181 36.10 6.65 35.38
C THR A 181 35.94 5.90 36.70
N ASP A 182 35.12 4.85 36.72
CA ASP A 182 35.17 3.87 37.81
C ASP A 182 35.36 2.45 37.23
N PRO A 183 36.17 1.59 37.88
CA PRO A 183 36.69 0.37 37.29
C PRO A 183 35.86 -0.88 37.66
N SER A 184 35.89 -1.84 36.74
CA SER A 184 36.04 -3.28 36.97
C SER A 184 35.29 -3.95 38.13
N GLY A 185 34.39 -4.88 37.76
CA GLY A 185 34.37 -6.19 38.41
C GLY A 185 33.00 -6.69 38.89
N GLY A 186 32.69 -7.95 38.56
CA GLY A 186 31.77 -8.78 39.34
C GLY A 186 30.49 -9.15 38.62
N GLY A 187 30.53 -10.30 37.93
CA GLY A 187 29.34 -10.93 37.38
C GLY A 187 28.34 -11.35 38.47
N THR A 188 27.06 -11.19 38.17
CA THR A 188 25.99 -12.09 38.59
C THR A 188 24.86 -11.94 37.57
N LYS A 189 24.61 -13.01 36.81
CA LYS A 189 23.45 -13.12 35.91
C LYS A 189 22.19 -13.17 36.79
N ALA A 190 21.52 -12.04 36.96
CA ALA A 190 20.17 -12.01 37.48
C ALA A 190 19.22 -12.63 36.44
N PRO A 191 18.30 -13.54 36.82
CA PRO A 191 17.32 -14.09 35.90
C PRO A 191 16.37 -12.94 35.48
N GLN A 192 16.45 -12.55 34.21
CA GLN A 192 15.44 -11.71 33.58
C GLN A 192 14.12 -12.48 33.57
N ALA A 193 13.33 -12.29 34.62
CA ALA A 193 11.94 -12.73 34.64
C ALA A 193 11.21 -11.95 33.54
N SER A 194 10.98 -12.62 32.40
CA SER A 194 10.15 -12.15 31.30
C SER A 194 8.79 -11.76 31.85
N ARG A 195 8.56 -10.47 32.10
CA ARG A 195 7.21 -9.96 32.38
C ARG A 195 6.38 -10.23 31.13
N HIS A 196 5.55 -11.26 31.20
CA HIS A 196 4.56 -11.57 30.18
C HIS A 196 3.49 -10.47 30.24
N VAL A 197 3.72 -9.37 29.53
CA VAL A 197 2.70 -8.37 29.30
C VAL A 197 1.70 -9.00 28.34
N PRO A 198 0.42 -9.18 28.72
CA PRO A 198 -0.57 -9.73 27.81
C PRO A 198 -0.66 -8.82 26.58
N SER A 199 -0.26 -9.34 25.42
CA SER A 199 -0.29 -8.61 24.17
C SER A 199 -1.74 -8.29 23.83
N ARG A 200 -2.12 -7.01 23.92
CA ARG A 200 -3.39 -6.56 23.35
C ARG A 200 -3.35 -6.87 21.85
N PRO A 201 -4.40 -7.50 21.30
CA PRO A 201 -4.44 -7.83 19.88
C PRO A 201 -4.37 -6.55 19.05
N ALA A 202 -3.49 -6.53 18.05
CA ALA A 202 -3.35 -5.40 17.16
C ALA A 202 -4.66 -5.18 16.37
N PRO A 203 -5.14 -3.93 16.25
CA PRO A 203 -6.32 -3.62 15.44
C PRO A 203 -6.04 -3.93 13.96
N SER A 204 -6.92 -4.72 13.32
CA SER A 204 -6.87 -5.04 11.89
C SER A 204 -8.04 -4.39 11.14
N LEU A 205 -7.90 -4.26 9.81
CA LEU A 205 -8.98 -3.74 8.96
C LEU A 205 -10.23 -4.62 9.06
N VAL A 206 -10.04 -5.94 9.01
CA VAL A 206 -11.08 -6.95 9.22
C VAL A 206 -10.56 -7.94 10.26
N GLY A 207 -11.36 -8.20 11.29
CA GLY A 207 -11.07 -9.14 12.36
C GLY A 207 -12.21 -10.14 12.53
N VAL A 208 -11.91 -11.42 12.62
CA VAL A 208 -12.88 -12.46 13.03
C VAL A 208 -12.39 -13.11 14.30
N ARG A 209 -13.16 -12.98 15.39
CA ARG A 209 -12.77 -13.49 16.70
C ARG A 209 -13.97 -13.98 17.49
N ASN A 210 -13.93 -15.21 17.98
CA ASN A 210 -15.05 -15.85 18.70
C ASN A 210 -16.40 -15.72 17.95
N GLY A 211 -16.36 -15.85 16.61
CA GLY A 211 -17.53 -15.69 15.74
C GLY A 211 -18.02 -14.25 15.53
N GLN A 212 -17.36 -13.25 16.11
CA GLN A 212 -17.67 -11.84 15.88
C GLN A 212 -16.82 -11.27 14.75
N LEU A 213 -17.47 -10.57 13.83
CA LEU A 213 -16.83 -9.77 12.77
C LEU A 213 -16.62 -8.34 13.30
N ALA A 214 -15.38 -7.86 13.25
CA ALA A 214 -15.01 -6.49 13.58
C ALA A 214 -14.34 -5.83 12.36
N ILE A 215 -14.70 -4.57 12.10
CA ILE A 215 -14.06 -3.73 11.08
C ILE A 215 -13.45 -2.54 11.82
N GLY A 216 -12.17 -2.27 11.59
CA GLY A 216 -11.41 -1.23 12.29
C GLY A 216 -10.47 -0.46 11.37
N VAL A 217 -9.93 0.66 11.85
CA VAL A 217 -8.85 1.38 11.16
C VAL A 217 -7.52 0.84 11.70
N PRO A 218 -6.71 0.16 10.86
CA PRO A 218 -5.44 -0.38 11.33
C PRO A 218 -4.45 0.75 11.59
N VAL A 219 -3.73 0.66 12.71
CA VAL A 219 -2.61 1.56 12.99
C VAL A 219 -1.38 1.01 12.25
N PRO A 220 -0.74 1.78 11.35
CA PRO A 220 0.47 1.33 10.69
C PRO A 220 1.60 1.12 11.70
N GLU A 221 2.25 -0.03 11.63
CA GLU A 221 3.46 -0.30 12.40
C GLU A 221 4.69 0.00 11.55
N VAL A 222 5.53 0.91 12.02
CA VAL A 222 6.77 1.29 11.35
C VAL A 222 7.93 0.56 12.02
N ARG A 223 8.54 -0.39 11.31
CA ARG A 223 9.65 -1.21 11.78
C ARG A 223 10.91 -0.90 10.98
N ALA A 224 12.06 -0.83 11.65
CA ALA A 224 13.35 -0.84 10.96
C ALA A 224 13.60 -2.24 10.34
N ILE A 225 13.93 -2.27 9.04
CA ILE A 225 14.18 -3.51 8.30
C ILE A 225 15.42 -4.23 8.85
N MET A 226 16.41 -3.47 9.33
CA MET A 226 17.60 -3.97 10.02
C MET A 226 17.67 -3.49 11.46
N GLY A 227 18.04 -4.41 12.35
CA GLY A 227 18.44 -4.08 13.72
C GLY A 227 19.64 -3.14 13.75
N ALA A 228 19.78 -2.35 14.81
CA ALA A 228 20.87 -1.36 14.95
C ALA A 228 22.26 -2.02 14.87
N THR A 229 22.42 -3.19 15.47
CA THR A 229 23.68 -3.96 15.48
C THR A 229 24.05 -4.51 14.10
N GLU A 230 23.06 -4.93 13.32
CA GLU A 230 23.26 -5.45 11.98
C GLU A 230 23.57 -4.34 10.97
N ARG A 231 22.95 -3.17 11.13
CA ARG A 231 23.31 -1.94 10.42
C ARG A 231 24.78 -1.58 10.63
N GLN A 232 25.23 -1.63 11.87
CA GLN A 232 26.61 -1.26 12.22
C GLN A 232 27.64 -2.24 11.66
N ARG A 233 27.28 -3.53 11.54
CA ARG A 233 28.16 -4.55 10.91
C ARG A 233 28.25 -4.43 9.40
N MET A 234 27.18 -4.00 8.73
CA MET A 234 27.14 -3.96 7.28
C MET A 234 27.50 -2.59 6.68
N GLY A 235 27.66 -1.54 7.50
CA GLY A 235 28.06 -0.21 7.03
C GLY A 235 27.09 0.41 6.03
N VAL A 236 25.83 -0.04 6.02
CA VAL A 236 24.83 0.41 5.05
C VAL A 236 24.00 1.54 5.66
N ASP A 237 24.00 2.70 5.01
CA ASP A 237 23.11 3.79 5.39
C ASP A 237 21.64 3.39 5.19
N ASN A 238 20.84 3.71 6.21
CA ASN A 238 19.45 3.27 6.44
C ASN A 238 18.66 2.94 5.16
N ARG A 239 18.55 1.64 4.81
CA ARG A 239 17.75 1.17 3.66
C ARG A 239 16.23 1.12 3.90
N GLY A 240 15.72 2.05 4.70
CA GLY A 240 14.28 2.31 4.82
C GLY A 240 13.59 1.65 6.01
N ASN A 241 12.38 2.16 6.27
CA ASN A 241 11.47 1.63 7.26
C ASN A 241 10.42 0.75 6.56
N GLU A 242 10.13 -0.42 7.13
CA GLU A 242 9.01 -1.25 6.74
C GLU A 242 7.75 -0.73 7.42
N VAL A 243 6.74 -0.32 6.64
CA VAL A 243 5.42 0.03 7.17
C VAL A 243 4.49 -1.15 6.98
N ARG A 244 3.98 -1.71 8.07
CA ARG A 244 3.05 -2.84 8.07
C ARG A 244 1.63 -2.37 8.37
N PHE A 245 0.68 -2.80 7.55
CA PHE A 245 -0.75 -2.55 7.74
C PHE A 245 -1.46 -3.88 7.97
N PRO A 246 -1.93 -4.19 9.18
CA PRO A 246 -2.67 -5.42 9.43
C PRO A 246 -4.05 -5.36 8.76
N VAL A 247 -4.24 -6.16 7.71
CA VAL A 247 -5.51 -6.21 6.96
C VAL A 247 -6.47 -7.24 7.56
N LEU A 248 -5.98 -8.42 7.90
CA LEU A 248 -6.81 -9.53 8.38
C LEU A 248 -6.23 -10.12 9.67
N ASN A 249 -7.09 -10.27 10.68
CA ASN A 249 -6.77 -10.98 11.92
C ASN A 249 -7.85 -12.05 12.18
N VAL A 250 -7.43 -13.30 12.32
CA VAL A 250 -8.32 -14.42 12.63
C VAL A 250 -7.81 -15.11 13.88
N ALA A 251 -8.65 -15.18 14.91
CA ALA A 251 -8.33 -15.86 16.16
C ALA A 251 -9.48 -16.82 16.52
N PHE A 252 -9.12 -18.08 16.74
CA PHE A 252 -9.99 -19.18 17.13
C PHE A 252 -9.77 -19.56 18.59
#